data_AF-A0A0C5WCB5-F1
#
_entry.id   AF-A0A0C5WCB5-F1
#
_cell.length_a   1.000
_cell.length_b   1.000
_cell.length_c   1.000
_cell.angle_alpha   90.00
_cell.angle_beta   90.00
_cell.angle_gamma   90.00
#
_symmetry.space_group_name_H-M   'P 1'
#
loop_
_entity.id
_entity.type
_entity.pdbx_description
1 polymer ?
#
loop_
_entity_poly.entity_id
_entity_poly.type
_entity_poly.pdbx_seq_one_letter_code
_entity_poly.pdbx_strand_id
1 'polypeptide(L)'
;METEVTKFRNLTLSLKVAPDEKIMLRRMAEKYNVSLSELMYNLVMCFKDQYEYIGRITPKEEKLAENLRLEIKKNDKLKVHLENADYRVKMEQERALDAIRAKDDLTYQLKEQKAINSEQSEEIGRLKEDIETLKQKNQVLKKDKSNQQIKNMAAGGIGVAAGLLLRR
;
A
#
# COMPACT_ATOMS: atom_id res chain seq x y z
N MET A 1 70.05 1.28 39.99
CA MET A 1 69.56 1.86 38.73
C MET A 1 70.54 1.46 37.64
N GLU A 2 70.27 0.34 36.98
CA GLU A 2 71.10 -0.12 35.86
C GLU A 2 70.80 0.80 34.67
N THR A 3 71.80 1.56 34.25
CA THR A 3 71.77 2.27 32.97
C THR A 3 71.84 1.24 31.85
N GLU A 4 70.70 0.93 31.23
CA GLU A 4 70.68 0.22 29.96
C GLU A 4 71.47 1.04 28.94
N VAL A 5 72.71 0.62 28.67
CA VAL A 5 73.51 1.18 27.59
C VAL A 5 72.91 0.67 26.28
N THR A 6 72.01 1.45 25.68
CA THR A 6 71.48 1.19 24.35
C THR A 6 72.65 1.11 23.38
N LYS A 7 72.99 -0.09 22.91
CA LYS A 7 74.06 -0.29 21.93
C LYS A 7 73.64 0.31 20.59
N PHE A 8 74.06 1.54 20.34
CA PHE A 8 73.95 2.15 19.02
C PHE A 8 74.84 1.36 18.04
N ARG A 9 74.22 0.74 17.03
CA ARG A 9 74.96 0.19 15.89
C ARG A 9 75.02 1.26 14.82
N ASN A 10 76.21 1.53 14.32
CA ASN A 10 76.39 2.44 13.20
C ASN A 10 75.75 1.81 11.95
N LEU A 11 74.80 2.54 11.34
CA LEU A 11 74.17 2.18 10.07
C LEU A 11 74.60 3.20 9.02
N THR A 12 75.23 2.73 7.94
CA THR A 12 75.60 3.59 6.81
C THR A 12 74.55 3.46 5.71
N LEU A 13 73.86 4.55 5.40
CA LEU A 13 72.92 4.65 4.28
C LEU A 13 73.51 5.55 3.20
N SER A 14 73.65 5.03 1.98
CA SER A 14 74.13 5.79 0.82
C SER A 14 72.98 6.04 -0.15
N LEU A 15 72.58 7.31 -0.27
CA LEU A 15 71.54 7.75 -1.20
C LEU A 15 72.20 8.50 -2.36
N LYS A 16 71.79 8.18 -3.60
CA LYS A 16 72.14 8.99 -4.77
C LYS A 16 71.07 10.07 -4.93
N VAL A 17 71.48 11.33 -4.82
CA VAL A 17 70.59 12.49 -4.85
C VAL A 17 71.21 13.54 -5.76
N ALA A 18 70.37 14.26 -6.50
CA ALA A 18 70.82 15.40 -7.29
C ALA A 18 71.31 16.53 -6.35
N PRO A 19 72.19 17.43 -6.84
CA PRO A 19 72.70 18.55 -6.03
C PRO A 19 71.58 19.42 -5.43
N ASP A 20 70.53 19.69 -6.19
CA ASP A 20 69.41 20.53 -5.76
C ASP A 20 68.58 19.88 -4.64
N GLU A 21 68.31 18.58 -4.76
CA GLU A 21 67.61 17.79 -3.75
C GLU A 21 68.40 17.76 -2.44
N LYS A 22 69.74 17.65 -2.53
CA LYS A 22 70.63 17.70 -1.37
C LYS A 22 70.55 19.04 -0.63
N ILE A 23 70.42 20.15 -1.37
CA ILE A 23 70.24 21.48 -0.77
C ILE A 23 68.88 21.57 -0.07
N MET A 24 67.81 21.07 -0.69
CA MET A 24 66.47 21.05 -0.07
C MET A 24 66.42 20.22 1.21
N LEU A 25 67.02 19.02 1.20
CA LEU A 25 67.06 18.15 2.38
C LEU A 25 67.86 18.77 3.54
N ARG A 26 68.95 19.48 3.24
CA ARG A 26 69.71 20.24 4.25
C ARG A 26 68.87 21.36 4.86
N ARG A 27 68.19 22.16 4.04
CA ARG A 27 67.30 23.22 4.52
C ARG A 27 66.14 22.67 5.37
N MET A 28 65.61 21.51 5.02
CA MET A 28 64.60 20.83 5.85
C MET A 28 65.18 20.36 7.19
N ALA A 29 66.37 19.77 7.20
CA ALA A 29 67.03 19.33 8.43
C ALA A 29 67.30 20.51 9.37
N GLU A 30 67.81 21.62 8.82
CA GLU A 30 68.03 22.88 9.55
C GLU A 30 66.73 23.46 10.12
N LYS A 31 65.64 23.45 9.32
CA LYS A 31 64.32 23.94 9.76
C LYS A 31 63.78 23.17 10.98
N TYR A 32 64.00 21.85 11.02
CA TYR A 32 63.52 21.00 12.12
C TYR A 32 64.58 20.79 13.22
N ASN A 33 65.73 21.46 13.13
CA ASN A 33 66.84 21.36 14.08
C ASN A 33 67.32 19.92 14.34
N VAL A 34 67.36 19.11 13.28
CA VAL A 34 67.83 17.70 13.32
C VAL A 34 69.03 17.54 12.39
N SER A 35 69.88 16.54 12.64
CA SER A 35 70.94 16.23 11.69
C SER A 35 70.36 15.68 10.39
N LEU A 36 71.06 15.91 9.28
CA LEU A 36 70.65 15.37 7.98
C LEU A 36 70.53 13.84 8.01
N SER A 37 71.41 13.16 8.73
CA SER A 37 71.38 11.71 8.92
C SER A 37 70.14 11.24 9.70
N GLU A 38 69.74 11.96 10.75
CA GLU A 38 68.53 11.63 11.52
C GLU A 38 67.26 11.88 10.70
N LEU A 39 67.23 12.97 9.92
CA LEU A 39 66.12 13.24 9.01
C LEU A 39 65.98 12.13 7.95
N MET A 40 67.08 11.72 7.33
CA MET A 40 67.08 10.65 6.32
C MET A 40 66.69 9.30 6.93
N TYR A 41 67.23 8.98 8.09
CA TYR A 41 66.87 7.76 8.82
C TYR A 41 65.37 7.74 9.16
N ASN A 42 64.83 8.86 9.67
CA ASN A 42 63.41 8.96 10.00
C ASN A 42 62.52 8.74 8.78
N LEU A 43 62.83 9.36 7.64
CA LEU A 43 62.07 9.18 6.41
C LEU A 43 62.12 7.72 5.92
N VAL A 44 63.31 7.10 5.89
CA VAL A 44 63.45 5.70 5.48
C VAL A 44 62.71 4.75 6.41
N MET A 45 62.71 5.02 7.72
CA MET A 45 62.04 4.16 8.70
C MET A 45 60.52 4.35 8.70
N CYS A 46 60.03 5.58 8.60
CA CYS A 46 58.59 5.88 8.57
C CYS A 46 57.87 5.25 7.38
N PHE A 47 58.57 5.10 6.25
CA PHE A 47 58.02 4.54 5.02
C PHE A 47 58.49 3.11 4.71
N LYS A 48 59.18 2.45 5.65
CA LYS A 48 59.78 1.12 5.45
C LYS A 48 58.81 0.10 4.87
N ASP A 49 57.61 0.02 5.43
CA ASP A 49 56.58 -0.95 5.03
C ASP A 49 55.77 -0.48 3.81
N GLN A 50 55.95 0.77 3.38
CA GLN A 50 55.25 1.35 2.24
C GLN A 50 56.06 1.24 0.95
N TYR A 51 57.39 1.02 1.02
CA TYR A 51 58.23 0.86 -0.16
C TYR A 51 57.80 -0.33 -1.05
N GLU A 52 57.26 -1.40 -0.45
CA GLU A 52 56.75 -2.57 -1.19
C GLU A 52 55.50 -2.24 -2.03
N TYR A 53 54.78 -1.19 -1.65
CA TYR A 53 53.54 -0.76 -2.31
C TYR A 53 53.72 0.47 -3.20
N ILE A 54 54.95 0.95 -3.43
CA ILE A 54 55.17 2.03 -4.39
C ILE A 54 54.80 1.52 -5.80
N GLY A 55 53.74 2.11 -6.37
CA GLY A 55 53.17 1.71 -7.66
C GLY A 55 52.23 0.50 -7.61
N ARG A 56 51.88 0.00 -6.42
CA ARG A 56 50.87 -1.04 -6.21
C ARG A 56 49.78 -0.56 -5.26
N ILE A 57 48.59 -1.13 -5.39
CA ILE A 57 47.48 -0.83 -4.48
C ILE A 57 47.82 -1.41 -3.12
N THR A 58 47.62 -0.64 -2.05
CA THR A 58 47.85 -1.14 -0.69
C THR A 58 46.76 -2.15 -0.32
N PRO A 59 47.05 -3.15 0.54
CA PRO A 59 46.05 -4.13 0.96
C PRO A 59 44.82 -3.51 1.65
N LYS A 60 44.96 -2.30 2.19
CA LYS A 60 43.84 -1.54 2.77
C LYS A 60 42.91 -0.99 1.68
N GLU A 61 43.49 -0.43 0.62
CA GLU A 61 42.73 0.09 -0.52
C GLU A 61 42.00 -1.02 -1.28
N GLU A 62 42.62 -2.20 -1.42
CA GLU A 62 41.97 -3.36 -2.04
C GLU A 62 40.75 -3.84 -1.23
N LYS A 63 40.91 -3.94 0.11
CA LYS A 63 39.79 -4.27 1.01
C LYS A 63 38.68 -3.22 0.96
N LEU A 64 39.04 -1.93 0.88
CA LEU A 64 38.07 -0.85 0.75
C LEU A 64 37.31 -0.94 -0.58
N ALA A 65 38.00 -1.21 -1.69
CA ALA A 65 37.38 -1.40 -2.99
C ALA A 65 36.44 -2.61 -3.02
N GLU A 66 36.83 -3.72 -2.41
CA GLU A 66 35.98 -4.91 -2.29
C GLU A 66 34.73 -4.64 -1.45
N ASN A 67 34.89 -4.01 -0.27
CA ASN A 67 33.78 -3.61 0.58
C ASN A 67 32.82 -2.67 -0.15
N LEU A 68 33.36 -1.68 -0.87
CA LEU A 68 32.55 -0.77 -1.68
C LEU A 68 31.74 -1.53 -2.74
N ARG A 69 32.36 -2.49 -3.42
CA ARG A 69 31.68 -3.33 -4.42
C ARG A 69 30.55 -4.16 -3.79
N LEU A 70 30.76 -4.72 -2.61
CA LEU A 70 29.74 -5.47 -1.89
C LEU A 70 28.59 -4.57 -1.45
N GLU A 71 28.89 -3.37 -0.98
CA GLU A 71 27.88 -2.41 -0.52
C GLU A 71 27.02 -1.89 -1.67
N ILE A 72 27.62 -1.58 -2.83
CA ILE A 72 26.89 -1.22 -4.05
C ILE A 72 25.91 -2.35 -4.44
N LYS A 73 26.38 -3.60 -4.48
CA LYS A 73 25.51 -4.75 -4.80
C LYS A 73 24.35 -4.92 -3.82
N LYS A 74 24.56 -4.68 -2.52
CA LYS A 74 23.47 -4.70 -1.54
C LYS A 74 22.48 -3.58 -1.80
N ASN A 75 22.97 -2.38 -2.07
CA ASN A 75 22.14 -1.21 -2.33
C ASN A 75 21.28 -1.41 -3.58
N ASP A 76 21.84 -1.96 -4.66
CA ASP A 76 21.09 -2.27 -5.88
C ASP A 76 19.99 -3.30 -5.63
N LYS A 77 20.28 -4.36 -4.86
CA LYS A 77 19.24 -5.34 -4.45
C LYS A 77 18.13 -4.67 -3.64
N LEU A 78 18.48 -3.82 -2.68
CA LEU A 78 17.52 -3.13 -1.84
C LEU A 78 16.63 -2.18 -2.66
N LYS A 79 17.18 -1.47 -3.65
CA LYS A 79 16.40 -0.64 -4.58
C LYS A 79 15.38 -1.47 -5.34
N VAL A 80 15.78 -2.60 -5.91
CA VAL A 80 14.86 -3.51 -6.61
C VAL A 80 13.77 -4.05 -5.67
N HIS A 81 14.11 -4.39 -4.43
CA HIS A 81 13.12 -4.82 -3.44
C HIS A 81 12.14 -3.70 -3.08
N LEU A 82 12.61 -2.46 -2.98
CA LEU A 82 11.79 -1.28 -2.71
C LEU A 82 10.81 -1.02 -3.87
N GLU A 83 11.30 -0.99 -5.11
CA GLU A 83 10.47 -0.82 -6.31
C GLU A 83 9.39 -1.92 -6.42
N ASN A 84 9.76 -3.17 -6.14
CA ASN A 84 8.80 -4.28 -6.13
C ASN A 84 7.75 -4.14 -5.00
N ALA A 85 8.16 -3.64 -3.83
CA ALA A 85 7.24 -3.39 -2.73
C ALA A 85 6.25 -2.28 -3.09
N ASP A 86 6.72 -1.17 -3.64
CA ASP A 86 5.88 -0.05 -4.09
C ASP A 86 4.89 -0.50 -5.17
N TYR A 87 5.34 -1.31 -6.12
CA TYR A 87 4.45 -1.88 -7.14
C TYR A 87 3.34 -2.75 -6.52
N ARG A 88 3.69 -3.61 -5.55
CA ARG A 88 2.68 -4.42 -4.84
C ARG A 88 1.68 -3.56 -4.09
N VAL A 89 2.15 -2.52 -3.40
CA VAL A 89 1.25 -1.58 -2.70
C VAL A 89 0.30 -0.91 -3.69
N LYS A 90 0.80 -0.43 -4.82
CA LYS A 90 -0.02 0.22 -5.85
C LYS A 90 -1.09 -0.73 -6.39
N MET A 91 -0.73 -1.98 -6.69
CA MET A 91 -1.68 -2.99 -7.17
C MET A 91 -2.79 -3.28 -6.14
N GLU A 92 -2.44 -3.41 -4.86
CA GLU A 92 -3.44 -3.62 -3.80
C GLU A 92 -4.33 -2.40 -3.59
N GLN A 93 -3.79 -1.18 -3.72
CA GLN A 93 -4.58 0.06 -3.67
C GLN A 93 -5.57 0.14 -4.84
N GLU A 94 -5.14 -0.17 -6.07
CA GLU A 94 -6.03 -0.21 -7.23
C GLU A 94 -7.14 -1.24 -7.04
N ARG A 95 -6.80 -2.46 -6.58
CA ARG A 95 -7.79 -3.50 -6.25
C ARG A 95 -8.78 -3.05 -5.18
N ALA A 96 -8.31 -2.37 -4.14
CA ALA A 96 -9.16 -1.84 -3.08
C ALA A 96 -10.12 -0.77 -3.61
N LEU A 97 -9.65 0.12 -4.48
CA LEU A 97 -10.50 1.13 -5.12
C LEU A 97 -11.59 0.49 -5.99
N ASP A 98 -11.26 -0.53 -6.77
CA ASP A 98 -12.24 -1.25 -7.59
C ASP A 98 -13.28 -1.98 -6.73
N ALA A 99 -12.85 -2.60 -5.62
CA ALA A 99 -13.77 -3.22 -4.67
C ALA A 99 -14.71 -2.20 -4.01
N ILE A 100 -14.20 -1.01 -3.68
CA ILE A 100 -15.02 0.08 -3.13
C ILE A 100 -16.07 0.52 -4.16
N ARG A 101 -15.67 0.76 -5.42
CA ARG A 101 -16.60 1.13 -6.49
C ARG A 101 -17.71 0.09 -6.68
N ALA A 102 -17.34 -1.18 -6.78
CA ALA A 102 -18.31 -2.27 -6.91
C ALA A 102 -19.28 -2.33 -5.71
N LYS A 103 -18.77 -2.11 -4.49
CA LYS A 103 -19.61 -2.05 -3.29
C LYS A 103 -20.58 -0.86 -3.34
N ASP A 104 -20.11 0.29 -3.79
CA ASP A 104 -20.93 1.51 -3.87
C ASP A 104 -22.02 1.36 -4.95
N ASP A 105 -21.70 0.78 -6.11
CA ASP A 105 -22.67 0.45 -7.16
C ASP A 105 -23.75 -0.53 -6.66
N LEU A 106 -23.34 -1.61 -5.98
CA LEU A 106 -24.28 -2.55 -5.38
C LEU A 106 -25.15 -1.89 -4.29
N THR A 107 -24.55 -0.99 -3.50
CA THR A 107 -25.28 -0.25 -2.48
C THR A 107 -26.33 0.66 -3.10
N TYR A 108 -26.01 1.29 -4.22
CA TYR A 108 -26.96 2.11 -4.98
C TYR A 108 -28.12 1.26 -5.51
N GLN A 109 -27.83 0.16 -6.20
CA GLN A 109 -28.86 -0.77 -6.72
C GLN A 109 -29.76 -1.32 -5.61
N LEU A 110 -29.18 -1.63 -4.44
CA LEU A 110 -29.94 -2.13 -3.30
C LEU A 110 -30.89 -1.07 -2.72
N LYS A 111 -30.49 0.20 -2.71
CA LYS A 111 -31.37 1.31 -2.31
C LYS A 111 -32.51 1.48 -3.30
N GLU A 112 -32.23 1.41 -4.59
CA GLU A 112 -33.24 1.50 -5.65
C GLU A 112 -34.26 0.35 -5.53
N GLN A 113 -33.80 -0.89 -5.39
CA GLN A 113 -34.68 -2.04 -5.18
C GLN A 113 -35.51 -1.94 -3.89
N LYS A 114 -34.94 -1.38 -2.82
CA LYS A 114 -35.71 -1.14 -1.58
C LYS A 114 -36.83 -0.12 -1.79
N ALA A 115 -36.59 0.94 -2.56
CA ALA A 115 -37.62 1.91 -2.89
C ALA A 115 -38.75 1.26 -3.71
N ILE A 116 -38.39 0.53 -4.77
CA ILE A 116 -39.36 -0.21 -5.61
C ILE A 116 -40.17 -1.21 -4.78
N ASN A 117 -39.52 -1.99 -3.92
CA ASN A 117 -40.21 -2.96 -3.07
C ASN A 117 -41.17 -2.28 -2.08
N SER A 118 -40.82 -1.09 -1.58
CA SER A 118 -41.69 -0.31 -0.70
C SER A 118 -42.94 0.15 -1.44
N GLU A 119 -42.78 0.71 -2.64
CA GLU A 119 -43.89 1.14 -3.49
C GLU A 119 -44.82 -0.02 -3.85
N GLN A 120 -44.24 -1.16 -4.26
CA GLN A 120 -45.01 -2.38 -4.56
C GLN A 120 -45.75 -2.90 -3.33
N SER A 121 -45.13 -2.84 -2.15
CA SER A 121 -45.79 -3.26 -0.90
C SER A 121 -46.98 -2.37 -0.56
N GLU A 122 -46.88 -1.06 -0.78
CA GLU A 122 -48.00 -0.13 -0.62
C GLU A 122 -49.12 -0.42 -1.62
N GLU A 123 -48.78 -0.66 -2.89
CA GLU A 123 -49.74 -0.97 -3.94
C GLU A 123 -50.49 -2.28 -3.66
N ILE A 124 -49.78 -3.32 -3.21
CA ILE A 124 -50.40 -4.57 -2.75
C ILE A 124 -51.35 -4.31 -1.57
N GLY A 125 -51.00 -3.41 -0.65
CA GLY A 125 -51.86 -2.99 0.45
C GLY A 125 -53.18 -2.39 -0.04
N ARG A 126 -53.10 -1.40 -0.96
CA ARG A 126 -54.28 -0.76 -1.57
C ARG A 126 -55.16 -1.76 -2.32
N LEU A 127 -54.56 -2.63 -3.13
CA LEU A 127 -55.30 -3.66 -3.88
C LEU A 127 -56.02 -4.64 -2.94
N LYS A 128 -55.42 -5.00 -1.80
CA LYS A 128 -56.09 -5.84 -0.80
C LYS A 128 -57.31 -5.14 -0.21
N GLU A 129 -57.20 -3.86 0.13
CA GLU A 129 -58.33 -3.06 0.62
C GLU A 129 -59.46 -3.01 -0.43
N ASP A 130 -59.12 -2.72 -1.69
CA ASP A 130 -60.09 -2.69 -2.79
C ASP A 130 -60.82 -4.03 -2.96
N ILE A 131 -60.10 -5.15 -2.92
CA ILE A 131 -60.69 -6.50 -2.98
C ILE A 131 -61.65 -6.74 -1.80
N GLU A 132 -61.27 -6.32 -0.59
CA GLU A 132 -62.11 -6.43 0.60
C GLU A 132 -63.42 -5.63 0.43
N THR A 133 -63.33 -4.38 -0.03
CA THR A 133 -64.51 -3.54 -0.27
C THR A 133 -65.42 -4.10 -1.38
N LEU A 134 -64.85 -4.63 -2.46
CA LEU A 134 -65.58 -5.25 -3.55
C LEU A 134 -66.27 -6.55 -3.10
N LYS A 135 -65.64 -7.34 -2.23
CA LYS A 135 -66.28 -8.52 -1.60
C LYS A 135 -67.49 -8.11 -0.78
N GLN A 136 -67.38 -7.07 0.05
CA GLN A 136 -68.50 -6.56 0.84
C GLN A 136 -69.65 -6.06 -0.05
N LYS A 137 -69.35 -5.23 -1.06
CA LYS A 137 -70.35 -4.76 -2.04
C LYS A 137 -71.04 -5.93 -2.75
N ASN A 138 -70.30 -6.94 -3.17
CA ASN A 138 -70.87 -8.14 -3.79
C ASN A 138 -71.81 -8.92 -2.84
N GLN A 139 -71.47 -9.01 -1.54
CA GLN A 139 -72.36 -9.64 -0.55
C GLN A 139 -73.66 -8.85 -0.38
N VAL A 140 -73.60 -7.52 -0.33
CA VAL A 140 -74.78 -6.64 -0.25
C VAL A 140 -75.65 -6.82 -1.49
N LEU A 141 -75.07 -6.75 -2.69
CA LEU A 141 -75.78 -6.96 -3.95
C LEU A 141 -76.46 -8.34 -4.03
N LYS A 142 -75.82 -9.41 -3.53
CA LYS A 142 -76.44 -10.74 -3.45
C LYS A 142 -77.67 -10.73 -2.53
N LYS A 143 -77.60 -10.08 -1.37
CA LYS A 143 -78.72 -9.94 -0.45
C LYS A 143 -79.86 -9.12 -1.08
N ASP A 144 -79.55 -8.00 -1.72
CA ASP A 144 -80.54 -7.16 -2.39
C ASP A 144 -81.23 -7.87 -3.54
N LYS A 145 -80.48 -8.63 -4.36
CA LYS A 145 -81.03 -9.45 -5.43
C LYS A 145 -81.97 -10.54 -4.89
N SER A 146 -81.59 -11.21 -3.79
CA SER A 146 -82.45 -12.19 -3.13
C SER A 146 -83.74 -11.53 -2.58
N ASN A 147 -83.61 -10.38 -1.93
CA ASN A 147 -84.75 -9.60 -1.43
C ASN A 147 -85.69 -9.14 -2.56
N GLN A 148 -85.15 -8.69 -3.70
CA GLN A 148 -85.94 -8.35 -4.88
C GLN A 148 -86.67 -9.57 -5.46
N GLN A 149 -86.01 -10.74 -5.55
CA GLN A 149 -86.66 -11.97 -5.99
C GLN A 149 -87.83 -12.36 -5.06
N ILE A 150 -87.66 -12.24 -3.74
CA ILE A 150 -88.72 -12.49 -2.76
C ILE A 150 -89.89 -11.51 -2.94
N LYS A 151 -89.60 -10.21 -3.10
CA LYS A 151 -90.63 -9.18 -3.33
C LYS A 151 -91.40 -9.42 -4.64
N ASN A 152 -90.70 -9.79 -5.71
CA ASN A 152 -91.32 -10.09 -6.99
C ASN A 152 -92.18 -11.36 -6.94
N MET A 153 -91.74 -12.40 -6.21
CA MET A 153 -92.56 -13.59 -5.93
C MET A 153 -93.81 -13.25 -5.12
N ALA A 154 -93.69 -12.44 -4.08
CA ALA A 154 -94.82 -12.01 -3.25
C ALA A 154 -95.83 -11.18 -4.05
N ALA A 155 -95.35 -10.22 -4.85
CA ALA A 155 -96.18 -9.43 -5.75
C ALA A 155 -96.87 -10.29 -6.83
N GLY A 156 -96.15 -11.26 -7.41
CA GLY A 156 -96.72 -12.22 -8.36
C GLY A 156 -97.79 -13.11 -7.72
N GLY A 157 -97.55 -13.62 -6.51
CA GLY A 157 -98.52 -14.43 -5.76
C GLY A 157 -99.78 -13.64 -5.38
N ILE A 158 -99.64 -12.39 -4.93
CA ILE A 158 -100.76 -11.49 -4.63
C ILE A 158 -101.52 -11.13 -5.92
N GLY A 159 -100.82 -10.87 -7.02
CA GLY A 159 -101.44 -10.58 -8.32
C GLY A 159 -102.25 -11.75 -8.86
N VAL A 160 -101.75 -12.99 -8.72
CA VAL A 160 -102.49 -14.21 -9.08
C VAL A 160 -103.70 -14.42 -8.17
N ALA A 161 -103.56 -14.22 -6.85
CA ALA A 161 -104.66 -14.35 -5.90
C ALA A 161 -105.75 -13.28 -6.11
N ALA A 162 -105.37 -12.03 -6.33
CA ALA A 162 -106.30 -10.93 -6.62
C ALA A 162 -106.98 -11.11 -7.99
N GLY A 163 -106.26 -11.57 -9.01
CA GLY A 163 -106.82 -11.91 -10.32
C GLY A 163 -107.78 -13.10 -10.28
N LEU A 164 -107.57 -14.07 -9.38
CA LEU A 164 -108.50 -15.17 -9.15
C LEU A 164 -109.77 -14.72 -8.39
N LEU A 165 -109.63 -13.76 -7.47
CA LEU A 165 -110.75 -13.22 -6.68
C LEU A 165 -111.63 -12.24 -7.46
N LEU A 166 -111.08 -11.51 -8.44
CA LEU A 166 -111.83 -10.60 -9.32
C LEU A 166 -112.55 -11.31 -10.48
N ARG A 167 -112.35 -12.64 -10.64
CA ARG A 167 -112.98 -13.44 -11.71
C ARG A 167 -114.19 -14.27 -11.22
N ARG A 168 -114.77 -13.92 -10.07
CA ARG A 168 -116.02 -14.46 -9.54
C ARG A 168 -117.16 -13.46 -9.70
#